data_AF-A0A4U5QNN8-F1
#
_entry.id   AF-A0A4U5QNN8-F1
#
_cell.length_a   1.000
_cell.length_b   1.000
_cell.length_c   1.000
_cell.angle_alpha   90.00
_cell.angle_beta   90.00
_cell.angle_gamma   90.00
#
_symmetry.space_group_name_H-M   'P 1'
#
loop_
_entity.id
_entity.type
_entity.pdbx_description
1 polymer ?
#
loop_
_entity_poly.entity_id
_entity_poly.type
_entity_poly.pdbx_seq_one_letter_code
_entity_poly.pdbx_strand_id
1 'polypeptide(L)'
;MQCNVSLNESCPASLYYVPNTVRSLDETASLFNVDNDAVKRSIDGFLIMINCSCLAEHRFFTWHMDYKVQNGDTWESISSKFGFFVLAMSENVLIPSVIVTLDVLCGCSNNADMVTYKVQNGDTVFTICSRFKAKETKTVLLNGLDNPDIDD
;
A
#
# COMPACT_ATOMS: atom_id res chain seq x y z
N MET A 1 -5.33 -3.43 10.28
CA MET A 1 -5.97 -4.75 10.44
C MET A 1 -4.90 -5.78 10.78
N GLN A 2 -5.00 -6.43 11.94
CA GLN A 2 -3.97 -7.37 12.38
C GLN A 2 -4.12 -8.70 11.63
N CYS A 3 -3.00 -9.23 11.18
CA CYS A 3 -2.94 -10.47 10.41
C CYS A 3 -3.06 -11.70 11.32
N ASN A 4 -3.86 -12.70 10.94
CA ASN A 4 -3.87 -14.01 11.59
C ASN A 4 -3.19 -15.06 10.69
N VAL A 5 -1.88 -15.23 10.89
CA VAL A 5 -1.02 -16.11 10.09
C VAL A 5 -1.43 -17.58 10.11
N SER A 6 -2.18 -18.04 11.11
CA SER A 6 -2.67 -19.43 11.16
C SER A 6 -3.67 -19.78 10.05
N LEU A 7 -4.24 -18.78 9.37
CA LEU A 7 -5.24 -18.96 8.32
C LEU A 7 -4.65 -18.81 6.90
N ASN A 8 -3.37 -18.43 6.78
CA ASN A 8 -2.66 -18.20 5.51
C ASN A 8 -3.51 -17.44 4.48
N GLU A 9 -4.20 -16.40 4.95
CA GLU A 9 -5.19 -15.67 4.17
C GLU A 9 -4.54 -14.85 3.05
N SER A 10 -5.17 -14.85 1.88
CA SER A 10 -4.80 -13.95 0.79
C SER A 10 -6.04 -13.40 0.10
N CYS A 11 -5.95 -12.18 -0.43
CA CYS A 11 -7.04 -11.57 -1.16
C CYS A 11 -6.55 -10.56 -2.22
N PRO A 12 -7.36 -10.30 -3.26
CA PRO A 12 -7.18 -9.13 -4.10
C PRO A 12 -7.28 -7.84 -3.28
N ALA A 13 -6.34 -6.93 -3.48
CA ALA A 13 -6.35 -5.59 -2.91
C ALA A 13 -5.82 -4.59 -3.94
N SER A 14 -5.81 -3.30 -3.60
CA SER A 14 -5.24 -2.28 -4.46
C SER A 14 -4.42 -1.25 -3.70
N LEU A 15 -3.39 -0.73 -4.35
CA LEU A 15 -2.64 0.44 -3.90
C LEU A 15 -3.11 1.65 -4.70
N TYR A 16 -3.45 2.74 -4.02
CA TYR A 16 -3.73 4.02 -4.67
C TYR A 16 -2.47 4.88 -4.69
N TYR A 17 -1.70 4.76 -5.76
CA TYR A 17 -0.39 5.37 -5.91
C TYR A 17 -0.48 6.72 -6.63
N VAL A 18 -0.03 7.77 -5.95
CA VAL A 18 0.11 9.12 -6.53
C VAL A 18 1.62 9.40 -6.69
N PRO A 19 2.13 9.48 -7.93
CA PRO A 19 3.56 9.70 -8.15
C PRO A 19 3.94 11.16 -7.90
N ASN A 20 5.17 11.39 -7.42
CA ASN A 20 5.71 12.75 -7.25
C ASN A 20 6.10 13.42 -8.58
N THR A 21 6.17 12.65 -9.67
CA THR A 21 6.50 13.09 -11.03
C THR A 21 5.53 12.47 -12.02
N VAL A 22 5.37 13.08 -13.19
CA VAL A 22 4.57 12.49 -14.28
C VAL A 22 5.12 11.10 -14.60
N ARG A 23 4.21 10.14 -14.76
CA ARG A 23 4.51 8.73 -15.03
C ARG A 23 3.46 8.14 -15.96
N SER A 24 3.84 7.19 -16.81
CA SER A 24 2.93 6.40 -17.66
C SER A 24 2.37 5.17 -16.93
N LEU A 25 1.45 4.45 -17.57
CA LEU A 25 0.98 3.15 -17.08
C LEU A 25 2.14 2.14 -17.05
N ASP A 26 2.85 2.01 -18.17
CA ASP A 26 4.00 1.11 -18.33
C ASP A 26 5.12 1.38 -17.33
N GLU A 27 5.43 2.65 -17.09
CA GLU A 27 6.44 3.05 -16.10
C GLU A 27 5.97 2.78 -14.66
N THR A 28 4.66 2.75 -14.41
CA THR A 28 4.09 2.40 -13.10
C THR A 28 4.06 0.89 -12.93
N ALA A 29 3.62 0.15 -13.94
CA ALA A 29 3.65 -1.32 -13.95
C ALA A 29 5.08 -1.85 -13.74
N SER A 30 6.04 -1.28 -14.48
CA SER A 30 7.47 -1.61 -14.32
C SER A 30 8.02 -1.25 -12.94
N LEU A 31 7.58 -0.11 -12.37
CA LEU A 31 8.02 0.30 -11.03
C LEU A 31 7.59 -0.73 -9.98
N PHE A 32 6.35 -1.19 -10.04
CA PHE A 32 5.78 -2.15 -9.10
C PHE A 32 6.00 -3.62 -9.53
N ASN A 33 6.71 -3.89 -10.62
CA ASN A 33 6.90 -5.25 -11.14
C ASN A 33 5.58 -6.03 -11.30
N VAL A 34 4.56 -5.38 -11.87
CA VAL A 34 3.26 -5.97 -12.19
C VAL A 34 2.96 -5.86 -13.69
N ASP A 35 1.99 -6.64 -14.16
CA ASP A 35 1.49 -6.53 -15.53
C ASP A 35 0.76 -5.19 -15.75
N ASN A 36 0.79 -4.68 -16.98
CA ASN A 36 0.10 -3.43 -17.34
C ASN A 36 -1.41 -3.45 -17.04
N ASP A 37 -2.05 -4.62 -17.19
CA ASP A 37 -3.48 -4.78 -16.92
C ASP A 37 -3.83 -4.64 -15.43
N ALA A 38 -2.84 -4.79 -14.54
CA ALA A 38 -3.00 -4.57 -13.10
C ALA A 38 -3.00 -3.07 -12.74
N VAL A 39 -2.61 -2.18 -13.66
CA VAL A 39 -2.51 -0.74 -13.41
C VAL A 39 -3.63 0.01 -14.13
N LYS A 40 -4.42 0.78 -13.38
CA LYS A 40 -5.48 1.64 -13.90
C LYS A 40 -5.21 3.09 -13.54
N ARG A 41 -5.56 4.03 -14.44
CA ARG A 41 -5.50 5.46 -14.11
C ARG A 41 -6.55 5.80 -13.05
N SER A 42 -6.20 6.67 -12.13
CA SER A 42 -7.12 7.34 -11.21
C SER A 42 -7.16 8.85 -11.50
N ILE A 43 -7.80 9.62 -10.63
CA ILE A 43 -7.95 11.07 -10.80
C ILE A 43 -6.59 11.79 -10.82
N ASP A 44 -5.68 11.36 -9.96
CA ASP A 44 -4.39 12.01 -9.68
C ASP A 44 -3.21 11.03 -9.68
N GLY A 45 -3.43 9.78 -10.09
CA GLY A 45 -2.39 8.77 -10.11
C GLY A 45 -2.88 7.45 -10.69
N PHE A 46 -2.66 6.38 -9.93
CA PHE A 46 -2.90 5.01 -10.37
C PHE A 46 -3.53 4.16 -9.27
N LEU A 47 -4.38 3.23 -9.69
CA LEU A 47 -4.81 2.10 -8.87
C LEU A 47 -4.04 0.86 -9.35
N ILE A 48 -3.28 0.24 -8.45
CA ILE A 48 -2.44 -0.92 -8.75
C ILE A 48 -3.04 -2.13 -8.05
N MET A 49 -3.49 -3.12 -8.82
CA MET A 49 -4.05 -4.37 -8.30
C MET A 49 -2.93 -5.29 -7.82
N ILE A 50 -3.06 -5.79 -6.60
CA ILE A 50 -2.09 -6.67 -5.95
C ILE A 50 -2.81 -7.85 -5.28
N ASN A 51 -2.06 -8.90 -4.93
CA ASN A 51 -2.57 -9.99 -4.10
C ASN A 51 -1.96 -9.90 -2.70
N CYS A 52 -2.74 -9.39 -1.77
CA CYS A 52 -2.35 -9.16 -0.40
C CYS A 52 -2.39 -10.48 0.38
N SER A 53 -1.39 -10.76 1.22
CA SER A 53 -1.26 -12.05 1.91
C SER A 53 -0.87 -11.88 3.37
N CYS A 54 -1.30 -12.85 4.18
CA CYS A 54 -0.95 -12.95 5.59
C CYS A 54 0.21 -13.91 5.79
N LEU A 55 1.43 -13.38 5.78
CA LEU A 55 2.65 -14.18 5.80
C LEU A 55 3.20 -14.32 7.22
N ALA A 56 3.79 -15.50 7.50
CA ALA A 56 4.47 -15.78 8.76
C ALA A 56 5.48 -14.66 9.06
N GLU A 57 5.66 -14.32 10.35
CA GLU A 57 6.56 -13.26 10.84
C GLU A 57 6.03 -11.81 10.69
N HIS A 58 4.92 -11.58 9.98
CA HIS A 58 4.31 -10.25 9.86
C HIS A 58 3.08 -10.08 10.77
N ARG A 59 2.96 -8.88 11.36
CA ARG A 59 1.75 -8.48 12.12
C ARG A 59 0.64 -7.91 11.24
N PHE A 60 0.96 -7.60 9.99
CA PHE A 60 0.08 -6.96 9.01
C PHE A 60 0.05 -7.79 7.73
N PHE A 61 -1.00 -7.61 6.93
CA PHE A 61 -1.01 -8.16 5.59
C PHE A 61 -0.02 -7.39 4.71
N THR A 62 0.72 -8.13 3.90
CA THR A 62 1.73 -7.58 3.00
C THR A 62 1.58 -8.18 1.60
N TRP A 63 2.08 -7.44 0.63
CA TRP A 63 2.38 -7.96 -0.69
C TRP A 63 3.89 -7.86 -0.90
N HIS A 64 4.51 -8.99 -1.25
CA HIS A 64 5.95 -9.08 -1.43
C HIS A 64 6.32 -8.72 -2.86
N MET A 65 7.31 -7.86 -3.00
CA MET A 65 7.83 -7.42 -4.28
C MET A 65 9.36 -7.46 -4.26
N ASP A 66 9.96 -8.16 -5.21
CA ASP A 66 11.41 -8.17 -5.37
C ASP A 66 11.90 -6.82 -5.90
N TYR A 67 12.96 -6.31 -5.27
CA TYR A 67 13.57 -5.04 -5.63
C TYR A 67 15.09 -5.18 -5.71
N LYS A 68 15.65 -4.86 -6.87
CA LYS A 68 17.10 -4.74 -7.02
C LYS A 68 17.56 -3.38 -6.48
N VAL A 69 18.31 -3.40 -5.39
CA VAL A 69 18.86 -2.21 -4.74
C VAL A 69 19.73 -1.43 -5.73
N GLN A 70 19.48 -0.13 -5.83
CA GLN A 70 20.24 0.78 -6.68
C GLN A 70 21.34 1.47 -5.86
N ASN A 71 22.34 2.01 -6.56
CA ASN A 71 23.41 2.76 -5.89
C ASN A 71 22.84 4.02 -5.21
N GLY A 72 23.11 4.18 -3.92
CA GLY A 72 22.61 5.31 -3.13
C GLY A 72 21.20 5.15 -2.58
N ASP A 73 20.55 4.00 -2.75
CA ASP A 73 19.25 3.74 -2.12
C ASP A 73 19.35 3.77 -0.59
N THR A 74 18.37 4.41 0.03
CA THR A 74 18.06 4.32 1.47
C THR A 74 16.66 3.75 1.65
N TRP A 75 16.34 3.22 2.82
CA TRP A 75 14.97 2.77 3.11
C TRP A 75 13.95 3.90 2.94
N GLU A 76 14.34 5.14 3.27
CA GLU A 76 13.51 6.33 3.06
C GLU A 76 13.31 6.63 1.57
N SER A 77 14.36 6.58 0.75
CA SER A 77 14.24 6.84 -0.69
C SER A 77 13.41 5.77 -1.39
N ILE A 78 13.57 4.50 -1.01
CA ILE A 78 12.76 3.38 -1.49
C ILE A 78 11.30 3.59 -1.06
N SER A 79 11.03 3.83 0.22
CA SER A 79 9.67 4.02 0.72
C SER A 79 8.99 5.18 -0.01
N SER A 80 9.66 6.32 -0.16
CA SER A 80 9.15 7.48 -0.91
C SER A 80 8.86 7.16 -2.38
N LYS A 81 9.76 6.44 -3.05
CA LYS A 81 9.60 5.99 -4.45
C LYS A 81 8.34 5.14 -4.63
N PHE A 82 7.97 4.36 -3.62
CA PHE A 82 6.79 3.49 -3.63
C PHE A 82 5.59 4.08 -2.86
N GLY A 83 5.50 5.40 -2.75
CA GLY A 83 4.33 6.06 -2.15
C GLY A 83 4.18 5.82 -0.65
N PHE A 84 5.27 5.46 0.03
CA PHE A 84 5.33 5.08 1.45
C PHE A 84 4.51 3.84 1.83
N PHE A 85 4.24 2.96 0.88
CA PHE A 85 3.60 1.68 1.17
C PHE A 85 4.58 0.62 1.70
N VAL A 86 5.87 0.77 1.40
CA VAL A 86 6.91 -0.16 1.85
C VAL A 86 7.13 -0.02 3.34
N LEU A 87 6.95 -1.11 4.07
CA LEU A 87 7.30 -1.22 5.48
C LEU A 87 8.83 -1.23 5.59
N ALA A 88 9.38 -0.26 6.31
CA ALA A 88 10.82 -0.21 6.52
C ALA A 88 11.25 -1.35 7.45
N MET A 89 11.95 -2.34 6.91
CA MET A 89 12.69 -3.31 7.71
C MET A 89 14.02 -2.70 8.10
N SER A 90 14.05 -2.03 9.25
CA SER A 90 15.21 -1.29 9.77
C SER A 90 16.47 -2.14 9.98
N GLU A 91 16.38 -3.46 9.87
CA GLU A 91 17.47 -4.39 10.17
C GLU A 91 18.30 -4.80 8.95
N ASN A 92 17.83 -4.53 7.73
CA ASN A 92 18.52 -4.97 6.51
C ASN A 92 19.40 -3.86 5.93
N VAL A 93 20.70 -4.16 5.75
CA VAL A 93 21.63 -3.27 5.04
C VAL A 93 21.35 -3.32 3.54
N LEU A 94 21.14 -2.17 2.93
CA LEU A 94 20.95 -2.05 1.48
C LEU A 94 22.31 -2.11 0.76
N ILE A 95 22.52 -3.20 0.02
CA ILE A 95 23.74 -3.41 -0.78
C ILE A 95 23.40 -3.25 -2.26
N PRO A 96 24.04 -2.34 -3.01
CA PRO A 96 23.76 -2.14 -4.43
C PRO A 96 23.82 -3.44 -5.25
N SER A 97 22.91 -3.56 -6.21
CA SER A 97 22.69 -4.72 -7.08
C SER A 97 22.19 -6.01 -6.42
N VAL A 98 22.07 -6.06 -5.09
CA VAL A 98 21.41 -7.18 -4.39
C VAL A 98 19.90 -7.05 -4.54
N ILE A 99 19.22 -8.19 -4.69
CA ILE A 99 17.75 -8.25 -4.66
C ILE A 99 17.32 -8.40 -3.21
N VAL A 100 16.43 -7.53 -2.77
CA VAL A 100 15.75 -7.60 -1.47
C VAL A 100 14.26 -7.75 -1.71
N THR A 101 13.55 -8.38 -0.78
CA THR A 101 12.09 -8.39 -0.78
C THR A 101 11.59 -7.14 -0.06
N LEU A 102 10.70 -6.41 -0.72
CA LEU A 102 9.97 -5.29 -0.13
C LEU A 102 8.59 -5.76 0.32
N ASP A 103 8.30 -5.49 1.59
CA ASP A 103 6.96 -5.73 2.14
C ASP A 103 6.12 -4.49 1.95
N VAL A 104 5.14 -4.59 1.06
CA VAL A 104 4.22 -3.51 0.77
C VAL A 104 2.96 -3.70 1.61
N LEU A 105 2.65 -2.73 2.48
CA LEU A 105 1.48 -2.78 3.35
C LEU A 105 0.18 -2.86 2.53
N CYS A 106 -0.68 -3.78 2.90
CA CYS A 106 -2.01 -3.90 2.33
C CYS A 106 -3.00 -4.44 3.36
N GLY A 107 -4.25 -4.65 2.95
CA GLY A 107 -5.28 -5.20 3.81
C GLY A 107 -6.19 -6.17 3.07
N CYS A 108 -6.76 -7.10 3.81
CA CYS A 108 -7.75 -8.05 3.29
C CYS A 108 -9.06 -7.96 4.04
N SER A 109 -10.17 -8.11 3.32
CA SER A 109 -11.51 -8.17 3.90
C SER A 109 -12.38 -9.08 3.04
N ASN A 110 -13.10 -10.00 3.69
CA ASN A 110 -14.01 -10.92 2.99
C ASN A 110 -15.26 -10.22 2.43
N ASN A 111 -15.54 -8.99 2.88
CA ASN A 111 -16.79 -8.29 2.61
C ASN A 111 -16.60 -6.92 1.94
N ALA A 112 -15.37 -6.57 1.57
CA ALA A 112 -15.07 -5.28 0.96
C ALA A 112 -13.77 -5.33 0.15
N ASP A 113 -13.75 -4.58 -0.95
CA ASP A 113 -12.51 -4.26 -1.64
C ASP A 113 -11.65 -3.35 -0.76
N MET A 114 -10.36 -3.69 -0.65
CA MET A 114 -9.41 -2.96 0.19
C MET A 114 -8.47 -2.12 -0.68
N VAL A 115 -8.38 -0.83 -0.35
CA VAL A 115 -7.47 0.12 -1.01
C VAL A 115 -6.51 0.69 0.03
N THR A 116 -5.20 0.50 -0.19
CA THR A 116 -4.15 1.16 0.59
C THR A 116 -3.92 2.57 0.03
N TYR A 117 -4.04 3.57 0.90
CA TYR A 117 -3.91 4.97 0.52
C TYR A 117 -2.99 5.71 1.50
N LYS A 118 -2.05 6.49 0.97
CA LYS A 118 -1.24 7.41 1.77
C LYS A 118 -2.00 8.72 1.92
N VAL A 119 -2.37 9.06 3.15
CA VAL A 119 -3.00 10.34 3.50
C VAL A 119 -2.10 11.51 3.03
N GLN A 120 -2.71 12.47 2.35
CA GLN A 120 -2.07 13.68 1.86
C GLN A 120 -2.44 14.88 2.73
N ASN A 121 -1.65 15.96 2.61
CA ASN A 121 -1.93 17.19 3.32
C ASN A 121 -3.29 17.77 2.88
N GLY A 122 -4.17 18.03 3.84
CA GLY A 122 -5.52 18.53 3.60
C GLY A 122 -6.59 17.44 3.43
N ASP A 123 -6.22 16.16 3.44
CA ASP A 123 -7.21 15.10 3.50
C ASP A 123 -7.93 15.06 4.86
N THR A 124 -9.20 14.68 4.82
CA THR A 124 -10.00 14.27 5.97
C THR A 124 -10.55 12.86 5.73
N VAL A 125 -11.06 12.20 6.77
CA VAL A 125 -11.75 10.90 6.60
C VAL A 125 -12.89 11.05 5.60
N PHE A 126 -13.66 12.14 5.67
CA PHE A 126 -14.73 12.45 4.73
C PHE A 126 -14.25 12.56 3.27
N THR A 127 -13.17 13.29 2.98
CA THR A 127 -12.70 13.47 1.60
C THR A 127 -12.14 12.17 1.03
N ILE A 128 -11.41 11.39 1.84
CA ILE A 128 -10.91 10.07 1.48
C ILE A 128 -12.08 9.11 1.21
N CYS A 129 -13.05 9.03 2.12
CA CYS A 129 -14.21 8.15 1.96
C CYS A 129 -15.05 8.53 0.74
N SER A 130 -15.25 9.82 0.49
CA SER A 130 -15.95 10.31 -0.70
C SER A 130 -15.25 9.88 -1.99
N ARG A 131 -13.90 9.96 -2.03
CA ARG A 131 -13.09 9.52 -3.18
C ARG A 131 -13.29 8.04 -3.49
N PHE A 132 -13.29 7.20 -2.46
CA PHE A 132 -13.38 5.74 -2.61
C PHE A 132 -14.79 5.17 -2.48
N LYS A 133 -15.81 6.04 -2.33
CA LYS A 133 -17.19 5.64 -2.02
C LYS A 133 -17.28 4.70 -0.81
N ALA A 134 -16.41 4.93 0.18
CA ALA A 134 -16.34 4.17 1.41
C ALA A 134 -17.24 4.78 2.50
N LYS A 135 -17.60 3.99 3.51
CA LYS A 135 -18.34 4.48 4.70
C LYS A 135 -17.35 4.95 5.76
N GLU A 136 -17.44 6.21 6.18
CA GLU A 136 -16.55 6.81 7.19
C GLU A 136 -16.49 6.00 8.48
N THR A 137 -17.64 5.62 9.03
CA THR A 137 -17.71 4.80 10.26
C THR A 137 -16.95 3.48 10.15
N LYS A 138 -17.00 2.82 8.97
CA LYS A 138 -16.21 1.60 8.72
C LYS A 138 -14.73 1.92 8.57
N THR A 139 -14.38 2.98 7.85
CA THR A 139 -12.98 3.39 7.64
C THR A 139 -12.30 3.74 8.96
N VAL A 140 -12.94 4.52 9.83
CA VAL A 140 -12.45 4.90 11.15
C VAL A 140 -12.20 3.64 12.01
N LEU A 141 -13.20 2.77 12.12
CA LEU A 141 -13.11 1.52 12.88
C LEU A 141 -11.97 0.62 12.39
N LEU A 142 -11.86 0.41 11.08
CA LEU A 142 -10.85 -0.48 10.49
C LEU A 142 -9.41 0.02 10.64
N ASN A 143 -9.24 1.34 10.74
CA ASN A 143 -7.94 1.98 10.88
C ASN A 143 -7.62 2.35 12.34
N GLY A 144 -8.51 2.02 13.30
CA GLY A 144 -8.30 2.32 14.71
C GLY A 144 -8.15 3.82 14.97
N LEU A 145 -8.80 4.65 14.15
CA LEU A 145 -8.84 6.09 14.37
C LEU A 145 -9.86 6.36 15.47
N ASP A 146 -9.49 7.14 16.48
CA ASP A 146 -10.47 7.69 17.40
C ASP A 146 -11.44 8.54 16.59
N ASN A 147 -12.75 8.32 16.75
CA ASN A 147 -13.72 9.12 16.04
C ASN A 147 -13.85 10.47 16.77
N PRO A 148 -13.37 11.60 16.21
CA PRO A 148 -13.60 12.89 16.85
C PRO A 148 -15.10 13.27 16.87
N ASP A 149 -15.93 12.61 16.06
CA ASP A 149 -17.36 12.91 15.88
C ASP A 149 -18.30 11.86 16.54
N ILE A 150 -17.86 11.13 17.58
CA ILE A 150 -18.75 10.27 18.41
C ILE A 150 -19.19 10.92 19.73
N ASP A 151 -18.72 12.12 20.05
CA ASP A 151 -19.29 12.87 21.16
C ASP A 151 -20.40 13.83 20.65
N ASP A 152 -21.61 13.57 21.17
CA ASP A 152 -22.94 14.22 21.05
C ASP A 152 -23.93 13.70 19.97
#